data_AF-A0A8J9V8U2-F1
#
_entry.id   AF-A0A8J9V8U2-F1
#
_cell.length_a   1.000
_cell.length_b   1.000
_cell.length_c   1.000
_cell.angle_alpha   90.00
_cell.angle_beta   90.00
_cell.angle_gamma   90.00
#
_symmetry.space_group_name_H-M   'P 1'
#
loop_
_entity.id
_entity.type
_entity.pdbx_description
1 polymer ?
#
loop_
_entity_poly.entity_id
_entity_poly.type
_entity_poly.pdbx_seq_one_letter_code
_entity_poly.pdbx_strand_id
1 'polypeptide(L)'
;MGQSVPYSEIVWMKFEKEDYGTMSYKTSFNQEDFERVSLIRNRRRPLEDFAMPTLQPIRLDHKPISTKKYQDLQKALQWVPPIFHNFYTTLAHDGTACDLPED
;
A
#
# COMPACT_ATOMS: atom_id res chain seq x y z
N MET A 1 -21.90 19.23 4.32
CA MET A 1 -22.39 19.17 5.72
C MET A 1 -21.57 18.13 6.44
N GLY A 2 -20.72 18.51 7.40
CA GLY A 2 -20.02 17.55 8.26
C GLY A 2 -20.88 17.23 9.47
N GLN A 3 -21.11 15.95 9.76
CA GLN A 3 -21.76 15.55 11.02
C GLN A 3 -20.74 15.64 12.16
N SER A 4 -21.14 16.24 13.27
CA SER A 4 -20.37 16.22 14.52
C SER A 4 -20.56 14.86 15.17
N VAL A 5 -19.47 14.12 15.35
CA VAL A 5 -19.45 12.83 16.04
C VAL A 5 -18.88 13.08 17.45
N PRO A 6 -19.57 12.68 18.52
CA PRO A 6 -19.05 12.83 19.87
C PRO A 6 -17.84 11.91 20.06
N TYR A 7 -16.77 12.43 20.67
CA TYR A 7 -15.52 11.70 20.87
C TYR A 7 -15.70 10.39 21.66
N SER A 8 -16.74 10.30 22.50
CA SER A 8 -17.09 9.08 23.26
C SER A 8 -17.59 7.92 22.40
N GLU A 9 -17.98 8.17 21.15
CA GLU A 9 -18.46 7.14 20.21
C GLU A 9 -17.36 6.68 19.25
N ILE A 10 -16.15 7.25 19.35
CA ILE A 10 -15.02 6.90 18.49
C ILE A 10 -14.31 5.67 19.05
N VAL A 11 -14.17 4.64 18.21
CA VAL A 11 -13.37 3.45 18.49
C VAL A 11 -12.17 3.44 17.55
N TRP A 12 -10.97 3.31 18.10
CA TRP A 12 -9.76 3.17 17.31
C TRP A 12 -9.49 1.69 17.09
N MET A 13 -9.37 1.28 15.82
CA MET A 13 -9.09 -0.10 15.43
C MET A 13 -7.77 -0.18 14.69
N LYS A 14 -6.97 -1.22 14.96
CA LYS A 14 -5.67 -1.49 14.35
C LYS A 14 -5.61 -2.94 13.87
N PHE A 15 -5.13 -3.11 12.65
CA PHE A 15 -4.81 -4.41 12.04
C PHE A 15 -3.32 -4.45 11.75
N GLU A 16 -2.66 -5.50 12.22
CA GLU A 16 -1.24 -5.73 11.99
C GLU A 16 -1.07 -6.87 10.99
N LYS A 17 -0.09 -6.73 10.08
CA LYS A 17 0.18 -7.73 9.06
C LYS A 17 0.71 -9.05 9.67
N GLU A 18 1.40 -8.94 10.80
CA GLU A 18 2.04 -10.06 11.48
C GLU A 18 1.05 -10.88 12.32
N ASP A 19 0.00 -10.24 12.84
CA ASP A 19 -0.96 -10.84 13.78
C ASP A 19 -2.32 -11.07 13.10
N TYR A 20 -2.35 -12.02 12.15
CA TYR A 20 -3.53 -12.32 11.35
C TYR A 20 -4.69 -12.83 12.21
N GLY A 21 -5.90 -12.33 11.92
CA GLY A 21 -7.11 -12.76 12.61
C GLY A 21 -7.24 -12.18 14.01
N THR A 22 -6.36 -11.27 14.40
CA THR A 22 -6.47 -10.47 15.64
C THR A 22 -6.73 -9.02 15.27
N MET A 23 -7.74 -8.41 15.88
CA MET A 23 -7.99 -6.97 15.79
C MET A 23 -7.67 -6.33 17.14
N SER A 24 -6.85 -5.29 17.10
CA SER A 24 -6.56 -4.47 18.28
C SER A 24 -7.51 -3.27 18.30
N TYR A 25 -8.15 -2.96 19.42
CA TYR A 25 -9.02 -1.80 19.57
C TYR A 25 -8.79 -1.05 20.88
N LYS A 26 -9.14 0.24 20.89
CA LYS A 26 -9.31 1.03 22.11
C LYS A 26 -10.55 1.89 21.99
N THR A 27 -11.23 2.10 23.11
CA THR A 27 -12.48 2.88 23.19
C THR A 27 -12.28 4.25 23.82
N SER A 28 -11.14 4.46 24.48
CA SER A 28 -10.74 5.73 25.06
C SER A 28 -9.40 6.19 24.52
N PHE A 29 -9.26 7.50 24.30
CA PHE A 29 -8.00 8.09 23.85
C PHE A 29 -6.89 7.92 24.89
N ASN A 30 -7.25 7.97 26.18
CA ASN A 30 -6.32 7.89 27.31
C ASN A 30 -5.89 6.46 27.65
N GLN A 31 -6.42 5.47 26.93
CA GLN A 31 -5.98 4.08 27.09
C GLN A 31 -4.64 3.92 26.38
N GLU A 32 -3.60 3.60 27.15
CA GLU A 32 -2.24 3.39 26.63
C GLU A 32 -2.18 2.12 25.76
N ASP A 33 -2.82 1.05 26.23
CA ASP A 33 -2.79 -0.25 25.57
C ASP A 33 -4.04 -0.51 24.72
N PHE A 34 -3.85 -1.22 23.60
CA PHE A 34 -4.96 -1.73 22.81
C PHE A 34 -5.41 -3.09 23.33
N GLU A 35 -6.72 -3.25 23.52
CA GLU A 35 -7.35 -4.55 23.74
C GLU A 35 -7.36 -5.37 22.46
N ARG A 36 -7.26 -6.70 22.56
CA ARG A 36 -7.20 -7.60 21.41
C ARG A 36 -8.44 -8.47 21.35
N VAL A 37 -9.05 -8.55 20.18
CA VAL A 37 -10.13 -9.49 19.89
C VAL A 37 -9.74 -10.42 18.73
N SER A 38 -9.92 -11.71 18.94
CA SER A 38 -9.76 -12.69 17.88
C SER A 38 -10.97 -12.65 16.96
N LEU A 39 -10.73 -12.34 15.68
CA LEU A 39 -11.70 -12.41 14.59
C LEU A 39 -11.80 -13.82 13.99
N ILE A 40 -10.96 -14.75 14.44
CA ILE A 40 -11.01 -16.15 14.04
C ILE A 40 -12.25 -16.76 14.68
N ARG A 41 -13.30 -16.92 13.88
CA ARG A 41 -14.50 -17.63 14.31
C ARG A 41 -14.13 -19.08 14.59
N ASN A 42 -14.34 -19.54 15.82
CA ASN A 42 -14.11 -20.90 16.28
C ASN A 42 -14.86 -21.89 15.35
N ARG A 43 -14.17 -22.41 14.33
CA ARG A 43 -14.70 -23.33 13.34
C ARG A 43 -14.10 -24.70 13.63
N ARG A 44 -14.86 -25.75 13.33
CA ARG A 44 -14.48 -27.16 13.48
C ARG A 44 -13.27 -27.59 12.63
N ARG A 45 -12.53 -26.67 12.00
CA ARG A 45 -11.37 -26.93 11.15
C ARG A 45 -10.15 -26.19 11.69
N PRO A 46 -8.98 -26.84 11.74
CA PRO A 46 -7.74 -26.24 12.24
C PRO A 46 -7.35 -25.01 11.40
N LEU A 47 -6.77 -24.01 12.07
CA LEU A 47 -6.37 -22.73 11.47
C LEU A 47 -5.30 -22.88 10.38
N GLU A 48 -4.59 -24.01 10.39
CA GLU A 48 -3.54 -24.39 9.42
C GLU A 48 -4.07 -24.44 7.98
N ASP A 49 -5.38 -24.65 7.79
CA ASP A 49 -6.02 -24.64 6.47
C ASP A 49 -6.25 -23.22 5.90
N PHE A 50 -6.08 -22.17 6.71
CA PHE A 50 -6.13 -20.76 6.29
C PHE A 50 -4.72 -20.25 5.99
N ALA A 51 -4.04 -20.89 5.04
CA ALA A 51 -2.89 -20.26 4.40
C ALA A 51 -3.36 -18.94 3.78
N MET A 52 -2.85 -17.81 4.29
CA MET A 52 -3.01 -16.51 3.64
C MET A 52 -2.59 -16.70 2.17
N PRO A 53 -3.46 -16.44 1.19
CA PRO A 53 -3.08 -16.61 -0.20
C PRO A 53 -1.87 -15.73 -0.45
N THR A 54 -0.76 -16.35 -0.84
CA THR A 54 0.41 -15.60 -1.29
C THR A 54 -0.04 -14.71 -2.43
N LEU A 55 -0.12 -13.41 -2.18
CA LEU A 55 -0.48 -12.43 -3.18
C LEU A 55 0.59 -12.48 -4.27
N GLN A 56 0.26 -13.12 -5.38
CA GLN A 56 1.13 -13.15 -6.54
C GLN A 56 1.32 -11.70 -7.00
N PRO A 57 2.57 -11.25 -7.24
CA PRO A 57 2.81 -9.93 -7.80
C PRO A 57 2.05 -9.81 -9.12
N ILE A 58 1.18 -8.81 -9.23
CA ILE A 58 0.35 -8.58 -10.43
C ILE A 58 1.23 -8.35 -11.66
N ARG A 59 2.45 -7.82 -11.46
CA ARG A 59 3.50 -7.72 -12.47
C ARG A 59 4.86 -7.94 -11.81
N LEU A 60 5.70 -8.76 -12.45
CA LEU A 60 7.11 -8.91 -12.11
C LEU A 60 7.96 -7.82 -12.77
N ASP A 61 7.48 -7.32 -13.92
CA ASP A 61 8.22 -6.35 -14.74
C ASP A 61 7.57 -4.96 -14.75
N HIS A 62 8.40 -3.95 -14.94
CA HIS A 62 7.96 -2.58 -15.16
C HIS A 62 7.23 -2.47 -16.50
N LYS A 63 5.93 -2.15 -16.45
CA LYS A 63 5.17 -1.84 -17.68
C LYS A 63 5.65 -0.50 -18.24
N PRO A 64 6.10 -0.44 -19.51
CA PRO A 64 6.45 0.83 -20.14
C PRO A 64 5.26 1.79 -20.11
N ILE A 65 5.55 3.07 -19.95
CA ILE A 65 4.53 4.11 -19.98
C ILE A 65 4.16 4.44 -21.43
N SER A 66 2.96 4.99 -21.64
CA SER A 66 2.61 5.50 -22.97
C SER A 66 3.56 6.64 -23.35
N THR A 67 3.93 6.72 -24.63
CA THR A 67 4.74 7.82 -25.19
C THR A 67 4.17 9.21 -24.87
N LYS A 68 2.83 9.33 -24.87
CA LYS A 68 2.15 10.58 -24.46
C LYS A 68 2.46 10.95 -23.01
N LYS A 69 2.40 9.96 -22.10
CA LYS A 69 2.71 10.16 -20.68
C LYS A 69 4.19 10.51 -20.48
N TYR A 70 5.09 9.91 -21.25
CA TYR A 70 6.50 10.26 -21.23
C TYR A 70 6.71 11.73 -21.63
N GLN A 71 6.11 12.18 -22.74
CA GLN A 71 6.23 13.58 -23.18
C GLN A 71 5.68 14.57 -22.14
N ASP A 72 4.58 14.24 -21.49
CA ASP A 72 4.02 15.08 -20.42
C ASP A 72 4.96 15.15 -19.20
N LEU A 73 5.64 14.05 -18.85
CA LEU A 73 6.66 14.03 -17.80
C LEU A 73 7.89 14.85 -18.18
N GLN A 74 8.33 14.82 -19.44
CA GLN A 74 9.44 15.64 -19.92
C GLN A 74 9.14 17.14 -19.80
N LYS A 75 7.91 17.56 -20.12
CA LYS A 75 7.46 18.95 -19.91
C LYS A 75 7.42 19.33 -18.42
N ALA A 76 7.14 18.36 -17.55
CA ALA A 76 7.05 18.58 -16.13
C ALA A 76 8.41 18.69 -15.42
N LEU A 77 9.52 18.35 -16.10
CA LEU A 77 10.86 18.41 -15.52
C LEU A 77 11.25 19.79 -15.00
N GLN A 78 10.70 20.87 -15.58
CA GLN A 78 10.97 22.23 -15.09
C GLN A 78 10.57 22.47 -13.64
N TRP A 79 9.64 21.66 -13.10
CA TRP A 79 9.18 21.75 -11.72
C TRP A 79 9.83 20.70 -10.80
N VAL A 80 10.66 19.81 -11.36
CA VAL A 80 11.31 18.72 -10.64
C VAL A 80 12.78 19.11 -10.39
N PRO A 81 13.33 18.86 -9.19
CA PRO A 81 14.74 19.07 -8.93
C PRO A 81 15.64 18.29 -9.92
N PRO A 82 16.75 18.89 -10.42
CA PRO A 82 17.63 18.26 -11.42
C PRO A 82 18.16 16.88 -11.04
N ILE A 83 18.31 16.61 -9.74
CA ILE A 83 18.78 15.33 -9.20
C ILE A 83 17.91 14.15 -9.67
N PHE A 84 16.61 14.39 -9.89
CA PHE A 84 15.67 13.36 -10.33
C PHE A 84 15.45 13.33 -11.84
N HIS A 85 16.05 14.25 -12.61
CA HIS A 85 15.80 14.32 -14.05
C HIS A 85 16.22 13.04 -14.77
N ASN A 86 17.37 12.48 -14.39
CA ASN A 86 17.90 11.26 -15.00
C ASN A 86 16.87 10.10 -14.95
N PHE A 87 16.21 9.93 -13.81
CA PHE A 87 15.16 8.91 -13.64
C PHE A 87 14.04 9.05 -14.68
N TYR A 88 13.53 10.26 -14.91
CA TYR A 88 12.42 10.48 -15.83
C TYR A 88 12.86 10.40 -17.30
N THR A 89 14.11 10.74 -17.62
CA THR A 89 14.66 10.60 -18.97
C THR A 89 14.94 9.15 -19.35
N THR A 90 15.21 8.27 -18.38
CA THR A 90 15.47 6.84 -18.62
C THR A 90 14.22 5.96 -18.51
N LEU A 91 13.01 6.53 -18.47
CA LEU A 91 11.77 5.75 -18.38
C LEU A 91 11.44 5.06 -19.71
N ALA A 92 11.29 3.74 -19.67
CA ALA A 92 10.81 2.97 -20.81
C ALA A 92 9.40 3.39 -21.23
N HIS A 93 9.21 3.69 -22.51
CA HIS A 93 7.92 4.01 -23.09
C HIS A 93 7.64 3.16 -24.33
N ASP A 94 6.36 3.05 -24.73
CA ASP A 94 5.92 2.19 -25.84
C ASP A 94 6.85 2.34 -27.07
N GLY A 95 7.60 1.27 -27.39
CA GLY A 95 8.50 1.22 -28.55
C GLY A 95 10.00 1.40 -28.28
N THR A 96 10.42 1.70 -27.04
CA THR A 96 11.85 1.73 -26.67
C THR A 96 12.10 0.78 -25.51
N ALA A 97 12.78 -0.34 -25.79
CA ALA A 97 13.33 -1.19 -24.74
C ALA A 97 14.37 -0.37 -23.96
N CYS A 98 14.17 -0.24 -22.65
CA CYS A 98 15.24 0.22 -21.77
C CYS A 98 16.09 -0.99 -21.40
N ASP A 99 17.30 -1.04 -21.95
CA ASP A 99 18.39 -1.79 -21.34
C ASP A 99 18.78 -1.04 -20.06
N LEU A 100 18.40 -1.61 -18.91
CA LEU A 100 18.91 -1.16 -17.62
C LEU A 100 20.39 -1.56 -17.52
N PRO A 101 21.30 -0.67 -17.10
CA PRO A 101 22.61 -1.11 -16.65
C PRO A 101 22.45 -1.94 -15.38
N GLU A 102 22.98 -3.16 -15.39
CA GLU A 102 23.13 -4.01 -14.21
C GLU A 102 24.16 -3.37 -13.27
N ASP A 103 23.78 -3.19 -12.00
CA ASP A 103 24.69 -2.92 -10.88
C ASP A 103 25.13 -4.25 -10.24
#